data_AF-A0A813JJ46-F1
#
_entry.id   AF-A0A813JJ46-F1
#
_cell.length_a   1.000
_cell.length_b   1.000
_cell.length_c   1.000
_cell.angle_alpha   90.00
_cell.angle_beta   90.00
_cell.angle_gamma   90.00
#
_symmetry.space_group_name_H-M   'P 1'
#
loop_
_entity.id
_entity.type
_entity.pdbx_description
1 polymer ?
#
loop_
_entity_poly.entity_id
_entity_poly.type
_entity_poly.pdbx_seq_one_letter_code
_entity_poly.pdbx_strand_id
1 'polypeptide(L)'
;ALVARAPAGPGSGLGAAASAALARSLRRRWRATGVLHSLSSRCEPRLLLLRSAATVAPSSADSANATAATSTEATAAAKPEGAAVSSADSPGTGEKKEEKPEKKPMGWGMFMVYVSGGIGGLTFLYYFYKANYSLHKTEILMLEAFRQLPLYSPPGPSTAELNSRLDGTDLPQDLVQGLAEWFVAIDLQEPGGVSRDDVLELMGEFGFGEEEKPAKDFLFRGEGQIEERRRLTCAGLQETVTLVTDLVANEAKKIEKEKNEVPDPDFPEPPRKIPKSMPEMVTVLEAKLKRTSFSMNSTERRAQIYLSMEYIASCLRATLEVAGAITNLHRQLLADRQEADMLVQQSLNRLEARLGTCEQAQGRCERRLAELAGVTRDLGD
;
A
#
# COMPACT_ATOMS: atom_id res chain seq x y z
N ALA A 1 28.55 -4.13 57.56
CA ALA A 1 27.33 -3.47 58.08
C ALA A 1 26.11 -4.21 57.54
N LEU A 2 24.98 -4.19 58.25
CA LEU A 2 23.87 -5.14 58.05
C LEU A 2 23.15 -4.97 56.70
N VAL A 3 22.87 -6.09 56.04
CA VAL A 3 21.63 -6.32 55.29
C VAL A 3 21.06 -7.66 55.74
N ALA A 4 19.83 -7.66 56.24
CA ALA A 4 19.22 -8.84 56.85
C ALA A 4 18.84 -9.90 55.81
N ARG A 5 19.12 -11.17 56.15
CA ARG A 5 18.84 -12.35 55.31
C ARG A 5 17.53 -13.00 55.76
N ALA A 6 16.44 -12.71 55.07
CA ALA A 6 15.16 -13.38 55.32
C ALA A 6 15.18 -14.85 54.82
N PRO A 7 14.56 -15.81 55.53
CA PRO A 7 14.44 -17.18 55.06
C PRO A 7 13.35 -17.30 54.00
N ALA A 8 13.71 -17.79 52.81
CA ALA A 8 12.74 -18.10 51.76
C ALA A 8 12.10 -19.49 52.00
N GLY A 9 10.76 -19.54 51.99
CA GLY A 9 10.02 -20.80 52.08
C GLY A 9 10.13 -21.65 50.81
N PRO A 10 10.00 -22.99 50.90
CA PRO A 10 10.14 -23.89 49.75
C PRO A 10 8.85 -23.92 48.92
N GLY A 11 8.76 -23.14 47.83
CA GLY A 11 7.53 -23.15 47.03
C GLY A 11 7.47 -22.44 45.66
N SER A 12 8.52 -21.74 45.18
CA SER A 12 8.37 -20.92 43.95
C SER A 12 9.65 -20.69 43.12
N GLY A 13 10.71 -21.49 43.30
CA GLY A 13 12.02 -21.22 42.70
C GLY A 13 12.23 -21.58 41.21
N LEU A 14 11.43 -22.50 40.65
CA LEU A 14 11.75 -23.12 39.35
C LEU A 14 11.44 -22.22 38.13
N GLY A 15 10.37 -21.42 38.16
CA GLY A 15 9.96 -20.60 37.01
C GLY A 15 10.92 -19.44 36.71
N ALA A 16 11.40 -18.75 37.75
CA ALA A 16 12.28 -17.59 37.60
C ALA A 16 13.66 -17.97 37.03
N ALA A 17 14.22 -19.12 37.46
CA ALA A 17 15.49 -19.62 36.97
C ALA A 17 15.43 -20.00 35.47
N ALA A 18 14.35 -20.67 35.05
CA ALA A 18 14.12 -21.03 33.65
C ALA A 18 13.97 -19.80 32.74
N SER A 19 13.15 -18.82 33.15
CA SER A 19 12.97 -17.56 32.40
C SER A 19 14.27 -16.77 32.26
N ALA A 20 15.05 -16.66 33.35
CA ALA A 20 16.36 -16.01 33.33
C ALA A 20 17.43 -16.76 32.52
N ALA A 21 17.28 -18.08 32.29
CA ALA A 21 18.13 -18.85 31.38
C ALA A 21 17.74 -18.60 29.92
N LEU A 22 16.44 -18.64 29.60
CA LEU A 22 15.90 -18.40 28.27
C LEU A 22 16.28 -17.00 27.74
N ALA A 23 16.10 -15.96 28.57
CA ALA A 23 16.46 -14.58 28.22
C ALA A 23 17.97 -14.40 27.95
N ARG A 24 18.83 -15.16 28.64
CA ARG A 24 20.29 -15.16 28.40
C ARG A 24 20.67 -15.94 27.13
N SER A 25 19.95 -17.00 26.78
CA SER A 25 20.11 -17.71 25.51
C SER A 25 19.76 -16.82 24.32
N LEU A 26 18.58 -16.19 24.36
CA LEU A 26 18.09 -15.31 23.29
C LEU A 26 19.02 -14.10 23.06
N ARG A 27 19.55 -13.47 24.13
CA ARG A 27 20.56 -12.39 24.00
C ARG A 27 21.88 -12.84 23.36
N ARG A 28 22.26 -14.12 23.45
CA ARG A 28 23.45 -14.67 22.76
C ARG A 28 23.13 -14.98 21.30
N ARG A 29 21.96 -15.57 20.98
CA ARG A 29 21.51 -15.83 19.59
C ARG A 29 21.42 -14.52 18.78
N TRP A 30 20.88 -13.44 19.36
CA TRP A 30 20.78 -12.11 18.73
C TRP A 30 22.13 -11.42 18.43
N ARG A 31 23.22 -11.75 19.15
CA ARG A 31 24.56 -11.21 18.82
C ARG A 31 25.29 -12.03 17.75
N ALA A 32 24.89 -13.29 17.53
CA ALA A 32 25.47 -14.14 16.50
C ALA A 32 24.93 -13.82 15.09
N THR A 33 23.72 -13.25 14.98
CA THR A 33 23.07 -12.88 13.70
C THR A 33 23.56 -11.55 13.11
N GLY A 34 24.81 -11.15 13.38
CA GLY A 34 25.43 -9.91 12.89
C GLY A 34 25.70 -9.84 11.37
N VAL A 35 25.05 -10.67 10.57
CA VAL A 35 25.26 -10.81 9.12
C VAL A 35 24.45 -9.77 8.32
N LEU A 36 23.32 -9.30 8.84
CA LEU A 36 22.42 -8.39 8.10
C LEU A 36 22.93 -6.95 7.97
N HIS A 37 23.89 -6.51 8.79
CA HIS A 37 24.50 -5.17 8.64
C HIS A 37 25.50 -5.07 7.47
N SER A 38 25.89 -6.21 6.86
CA SER A 38 26.88 -6.26 5.77
C SER A 38 26.27 -6.08 4.37
N LEU A 39 24.95 -6.20 4.23
CA LEU A 39 24.26 -6.13 2.93
C LEU A 39 23.72 -4.71 2.61
N SER A 40 23.67 -3.81 3.60
CA SER A 40 23.19 -2.44 3.44
C SER A 40 24.19 -1.50 2.72
N SER A 41 25.43 -1.93 2.51
CA SER A 41 26.54 -1.09 2.03
C SER A 41 27.03 -1.40 0.59
N ARG A 42 26.27 -2.18 -0.19
CA ARG A 42 26.66 -2.58 -1.56
C ARG A 42 25.73 -2.15 -2.69
N CYS A 43 24.73 -1.31 -2.41
CA CYS A 43 23.83 -0.75 -3.42
C CYS A 43 23.86 0.79 -3.46
N GLU A 44 25.04 1.36 -3.73
CA GLU A 44 25.10 2.67 -4.40
C GLU A 44 25.26 2.47 -5.91
N PRO A 45 24.30 2.87 -6.76
CA PRO A 45 24.50 2.91 -8.19
C PRO A 45 25.38 4.11 -8.58
N ARG A 46 26.38 3.86 -9.44
CA ARG A 46 27.29 4.87 -10.04
C ARG A 46 26.52 5.89 -10.91
N LEU A 47 25.98 6.95 -10.31
CA LEU A 47 25.34 8.08 -11.01
C LEU A 47 26.19 9.37 -11.00
N LEU A 48 27.52 9.25 -11.05
CA LEU A 48 28.45 10.38 -11.08
C LEU A 48 29.52 10.23 -12.19
N LEU A 49 29.11 10.02 -13.44
CA LEU A 49 30.05 10.01 -14.58
C LEU A 49 29.48 10.49 -15.94
N LEU A 50 28.39 11.27 -15.93
CA LEU A 50 27.84 11.92 -17.15
C LEU A 50 27.53 13.42 -16.99
N ARG A 51 28.10 14.09 -15.98
CA ARG A 51 27.90 15.53 -15.73
C ARG A 51 29.22 16.32 -15.82
N SER A 52 29.90 16.24 -16.96
CA SER A 52 31.15 16.98 -17.24
C SER A 52 31.45 17.13 -18.74
N ALA A 53 30.56 17.78 -19.50
CA ALA A 53 30.85 18.27 -20.87
C ALA A 53 29.80 19.27 -21.40
N ALA A 54 29.55 20.38 -20.69
CA ALA A 54 28.75 21.50 -21.22
C ALA A 54 29.07 22.80 -20.45
N THR A 55 30.18 23.45 -20.79
CA THR A 55 30.54 24.77 -20.27
C THR A 55 30.78 25.71 -21.45
N VAL A 56 29.74 26.43 -21.83
CA VAL A 56 29.81 27.58 -22.75
C VAL A 56 29.09 28.74 -22.06
N ALA A 57 29.67 29.94 -22.16
CA ALA A 57 29.39 31.06 -21.26
C ALA A 57 28.07 31.82 -21.57
N PRO A 58 27.47 32.50 -20.59
CA PRO A 58 26.39 33.45 -20.83
C PRO A 58 26.94 34.80 -21.30
N SER A 59 26.33 35.39 -22.33
CA SER A 59 26.53 36.81 -22.70
C SER A 59 25.31 37.65 -22.30
N SER A 60 25.58 38.76 -21.65
CA SER A 60 24.64 39.78 -21.18
C SER A 60 23.98 40.63 -22.29
N ALA A 61 22.69 40.94 -22.14
CA ALA A 61 22.01 42.20 -22.49
C ALA A 61 20.51 42.03 -22.14
N ASP A 62 20.00 42.59 -21.05
CA ASP A 62 19.47 43.95 -20.93
C ASP A 62 18.11 44.19 -21.61
N SER A 63 17.06 44.25 -20.78
CA SER A 63 16.03 45.29 -20.87
C SER A 63 15.25 45.39 -19.56
N ALA A 64 15.39 46.53 -18.89
CA ALA A 64 14.63 46.87 -17.71
C ALA A 64 13.30 47.53 -18.08
N ASN A 65 12.30 47.41 -17.20
CA ASN A 65 11.39 48.53 -16.93
C ASN A 65 10.80 48.44 -15.51
N ALA A 66 11.02 49.49 -14.72
CA ALA A 66 10.17 49.85 -13.58
C ALA A 66 8.88 50.52 -14.13
N THR A 67 7.80 50.89 -13.45
CA THR A 67 7.45 51.23 -12.04
C THR A 67 5.89 51.13 -11.96
N ALA A 68 5.13 51.22 -10.86
CA ALA A 68 5.41 51.62 -9.48
C ALA A 68 4.44 51.00 -8.44
N ALA A 69 4.69 51.37 -7.19
CA ALA A 69 3.90 51.20 -5.97
C ALA A 69 2.48 51.79 -5.96
N THR A 70 1.62 51.21 -5.11
CA THR A 70 0.58 51.92 -4.32
C THR A 70 0.53 51.33 -2.90
N SER A 71 0.20 52.16 -1.91
CA SER A 71 0.28 51.87 -0.47
C SER A 71 -1.12 51.88 0.19
N THR A 72 -1.17 51.67 1.52
CA THR A 72 -2.32 51.80 2.44
C THR A 72 -3.41 50.71 2.31
N GLU A 73 -4.15 50.32 3.35
CA GLU A 73 -4.34 50.95 4.68
C GLU A 73 -4.56 49.89 5.80
N ALA A 74 -4.48 50.30 7.06
CA ALA A 74 -4.72 49.44 8.23
C ALA A 74 -5.98 49.88 8.99
N THR A 75 -6.72 48.93 9.58
CA THR A 75 -7.77 49.25 10.56
C THR A 75 -7.76 48.23 11.70
N ALA A 76 -7.93 48.70 12.93
CA ALA A 76 -7.89 47.91 14.17
C ALA A 76 -9.15 48.11 15.02
N ALA A 77 -9.30 47.27 16.05
CA ALA A 77 -10.36 47.24 17.08
C ALA A 77 -11.76 46.77 16.59
N ALA A 78 -12.63 46.18 17.43
CA ALA A 78 -12.61 46.08 18.90
C ALA A 78 -13.24 44.77 19.48
N LYS A 79 -12.98 44.54 20.78
CA LYS A 79 -13.72 43.70 21.76
C LYS A 79 -14.98 44.48 22.25
N PRO A 80 -15.82 44.06 23.24
CA PRO A 80 -15.99 42.76 23.95
C PRO A 80 -17.46 42.31 24.21
N GLU A 81 -17.67 41.06 24.66
CA GLU A 81 -18.69 40.58 25.64
C GLU A 81 -18.55 39.03 25.81
N GLY A 82 -18.94 38.34 26.89
CA GLY A 82 -19.47 38.83 28.18
C GLY A 82 -20.30 37.81 28.98
N ALA A 83 -19.74 36.69 29.49
CA ALA A 83 -20.32 35.87 30.59
C ALA A 83 -19.26 34.82 31.03
N ALA A 84 -18.73 34.71 32.26
CA ALA A 84 -19.28 34.85 33.63
C ALA A 84 -20.10 33.64 34.12
N VAL A 85 -19.41 32.60 34.62
CA VAL A 85 -19.87 31.83 35.79
C VAL A 85 -18.70 31.72 36.76
N SER A 86 -18.92 32.20 37.99
CA SER A 86 -17.96 32.16 39.10
C SER A 86 -18.26 30.97 40.02
N SER A 87 -17.23 30.31 40.53
CA SER A 87 -17.17 29.57 41.82
C SER A 87 -15.82 28.83 41.90
N ALA A 88 -15.19 28.62 43.05
CA ALA A 88 -15.18 29.33 44.35
C ALA A 88 -14.03 28.71 45.15
N ASP A 89 -13.21 29.51 45.84
CA ASP A 89 -12.18 28.99 46.73
C ASP A 89 -12.80 28.25 47.94
N SER A 90 -12.14 27.18 48.37
CA SER A 90 -12.18 26.73 49.77
C SER A 90 -10.99 25.81 50.10
N PRO A 91 -9.98 26.32 50.83
CA PRO A 91 -8.93 25.48 51.41
C PRO A 91 -9.49 24.78 52.67
N GLY A 92 -9.59 23.46 52.62
CA GLY A 92 -10.17 22.64 53.70
C GLY A 92 -9.19 21.61 54.25
N THR A 93 -8.21 22.06 55.03
CA THR A 93 -7.32 21.16 55.80
C THR A 93 -8.14 20.39 56.83
N GLY A 94 -8.39 19.11 56.57
CA GLY A 94 -9.13 18.23 57.48
C GLY A 94 -8.57 16.82 57.45
N GLU A 95 -7.98 16.39 58.57
CA GLU A 95 -7.50 15.03 58.78
C GLU A 95 -8.67 14.02 58.71
N LYS A 96 -8.91 13.46 57.51
CA LYS A 96 -9.76 12.28 57.35
C LYS A 96 -8.91 11.03 57.28
N LYS A 97 -8.66 10.50 58.49
CA LYS A 97 -8.71 9.07 58.86
C LYS A 97 -8.66 8.09 57.68
N GLU A 98 -7.58 7.29 57.62
CA GLU A 98 -7.40 6.20 56.65
C GLU A 98 -8.47 5.10 56.81
N GLU A 99 -9.68 5.34 56.33
CA GLU A 99 -10.58 4.26 55.95
C GLU A 99 -9.98 3.58 54.72
N LYS A 100 -9.39 2.40 54.95
CA LYS A 100 -8.92 1.49 53.90
C LYS A 100 -10.00 1.43 52.82
N PRO A 101 -9.71 1.81 51.56
CA PRO A 101 -10.74 1.89 50.55
C PRO A 101 -11.35 0.49 50.39
N GLU A 102 -12.61 0.35 50.82
CA GLU A 102 -13.36 -0.86 50.60
C GLU A 102 -13.32 -1.14 49.11
N LYS A 103 -12.81 -2.33 48.76
CA LYS A 103 -12.62 -2.73 47.36
C LYS A 103 -13.99 -2.96 46.74
N LYS A 104 -14.65 -1.86 46.33
CA LYS A 104 -15.90 -1.89 45.58
C LYS A 104 -15.69 -2.86 44.41
N PRO A 105 -16.53 -3.91 44.29
CA PRO A 105 -16.34 -4.90 43.26
C PRO A 105 -16.35 -4.20 41.91
N MET A 106 -15.35 -4.49 41.10
CA MET A 106 -15.11 -3.81 39.84
C MET A 106 -16.33 -4.02 38.93
N GLY A 107 -17.07 -2.95 38.66
CA GLY A 107 -18.32 -3.02 37.92
C GLY A 107 -18.12 -3.67 36.55
N TRP A 108 -19.09 -4.47 36.11
CA TRP A 108 -19.00 -5.25 34.87
C TRP A 108 -18.69 -4.39 33.64
N GLY A 109 -19.21 -3.16 33.58
CA GLY A 109 -18.86 -2.18 32.55
C GLY A 109 -17.37 -1.82 32.52
N MET A 110 -16.70 -1.72 33.68
CA MET A 110 -15.26 -1.50 33.72
C MET A 110 -14.50 -2.74 33.21
N PHE A 111 -14.88 -3.95 33.62
CA PHE A 111 -14.29 -5.18 33.10
C PHE A 111 -14.33 -5.23 31.55
N MET A 112 -15.46 -4.88 30.94
CA MET A 112 -15.58 -4.83 29.48
C MET A 112 -14.66 -3.78 28.82
N VAL A 113 -14.41 -2.63 29.47
CA VAL A 113 -13.43 -1.62 29.02
C VAL A 113 -12.00 -2.15 29.08
N TYR A 114 -11.63 -2.89 30.12
CA TYR A 114 -10.29 -3.50 30.20
C TYR A 114 -10.10 -4.62 29.17
N VAL A 115 -11.13 -5.45 28.92
CA VAL A 115 -11.07 -6.50 27.89
C VAL A 115 -11.00 -5.90 26.48
N SER A 116 -11.84 -4.91 26.16
CA SER A 116 -11.81 -4.26 24.84
C SER A 116 -10.51 -3.47 24.61
N GLY A 117 -9.99 -2.78 25.63
CA GLY A 117 -8.69 -2.12 25.58
C GLY A 117 -7.53 -3.10 25.37
N GLY A 118 -7.57 -4.27 26.02
CA GLY A 118 -6.58 -5.34 25.83
C GLY A 118 -6.59 -5.91 24.40
N ILE A 119 -7.78 -6.21 23.86
CA ILE A 119 -7.93 -6.70 22.48
C ILE A 119 -7.49 -5.62 21.48
N GLY A 120 -7.89 -4.35 21.69
CA GLY A 120 -7.50 -3.23 20.85
C GLY A 120 -5.98 -3.01 20.84
N GLY A 121 -5.34 -3.02 22.00
CA GLY A 121 -3.88 -2.90 22.14
C GLY A 121 -3.11 -4.04 21.48
N LEU A 122 -3.58 -5.29 21.63
CA LEU A 122 -2.98 -6.45 20.97
C LEU A 122 -3.14 -6.40 19.45
N THR A 123 -4.31 -5.97 18.97
CA THR A 123 -4.60 -5.78 17.54
C THR A 123 -3.70 -4.69 16.94
N PHE A 124 -3.59 -3.53 17.60
CA PHE A 124 -2.67 -2.46 17.21
C PHE A 124 -1.21 -2.97 17.14
N LEU A 125 -0.76 -3.70 18.16
CA LEU A 125 0.62 -4.22 18.20
C LEU A 125 0.91 -5.24 17.08
N TYR A 126 -0.08 -6.06 16.72
CA TYR A 126 -0.01 -6.98 15.58
C TYR A 126 0.15 -6.21 14.25
N TYR A 127 -0.67 -5.18 14.00
CA TYR A 127 -0.53 -4.35 12.80
C TYR A 127 0.77 -3.54 12.81
N PHE A 128 1.22 -3.05 13.96
CA PHE A 128 2.48 -2.31 14.11
C PHE A 128 3.70 -3.18 13.79
N TYR A 129 3.68 -4.46 14.20
CA TYR A 129 4.68 -5.44 13.80
C TYR A 129 4.64 -5.72 12.29
N LYS A 130 3.45 -5.98 11.72
CA LYS A 130 3.26 -6.21 10.27
C LYS A 130 3.70 -5.00 9.42
N ALA A 131 3.55 -3.79 9.95
CA ALA A 131 3.95 -2.53 9.33
C ALA A 131 5.45 -2.21 9.42
N ASN A 132 6.29 -3.13 9.94
CA ASN A 132 7.72 -2.90 10.24
C ASN A 132 7.93 -1.68 11.15
N TYR A 133 7.12 -1.55 12.20
CA TYR A 133 7.20 -0.48 13.20
C TYR A 133 6.96 0.95 12.66
N SER A 134 6.35 1.09 11.48
CA SER A 134 5.94 2.39 10.92
C SER A 134 4.50 2.74 11.33
N LEU A 135 4.32 3.80 12.12
CA LEU A 135 2.99 4.26 12.58
C LEU A 135 2.05 4.57 11.40
N HIS A 136 2.52 5.29 10.38
CA HIS A 136 1.69 5.66 9.23
C HIS A 136 1.21 4.44 8.42
N LYS A 137 2.08 3.43 8.20
CA LYS A 137 1.65 2.17 7.58
C LYS A 137 0.68 1.38 8.46
N THR A 138 0.82 1.48 9.78
CA THR A 138 -0.09 0.83 10.75
C THR A 138 -1.48 1.43 10.69
N GLU A 139 -1.57 2.76 10.63
CA GLU A 139 -2.82 3.51 10.46
C GLU A 139 -3.55 3.10 9.17
N ILE A 140 -2.85 3.08 8.03
CA ILE A 140 -3.42 2.66 6.73
C ILE A 140 -3.97 1.23 6.80
N LEU A 141 -3.18 0.27 7.32
CA LEU A 141 -3.60 -1.13 7.44
C LEU A 141 -4.77 -1.33 8.43
N MET A 142 -4.82 -0.58 9.52
CA MET A 142 -5.96 -0.60 10.43
C MET A 142 -7.21 -0.03 9.77
N LEU A 143 -7.11 1.11 9.06
CA LEU A 143 -8.23 1.70 8.33
C LEU A 143 -8.76 0.75 7.24
N GLU A 144 -7.88 0.06 6.53
CA GLU A 144 -8.25 -0.97 5.56
C GLU A 144 -9.00 -2.14 6.24
N ALA A 145 -8.50 -2.65 7.36
CA ALA A 145 -9.16 -3.70 8.13
C ALA A 145 -10.52 -3.26 8.71
N PHE A 146 -10.64 -2.02 9.19
CA PHE A 146 -11.93 -1.47 9.66
C PHE A 146 -12.94 -1.32 8.51
N ARG A 147 -12.49 -0.93 7.31
CA ARG A 147 -13.33 -0.86 6.09
C ARG A 147 -13.79 -2.23 5.58
N GLN A 148 -13.11 -3.31 5.95
CA GLN A 148 -13.51 -4.68 5.63
C GLN A 148 -14.52 -5.28 6.64
N LEU A 149 -14.86 -4.58 7.73
CA LEU A 149 -15.91 -5.04 8.64
C LEU A 149 -17.28 -5.03 7.93
N PRO A 150 -18.16 -6.02 8.16
CA PRO A 150 -19.45 -6.16 7.49
C PRO A 150 -20.46 -5.04 7.82
N LEU A 151 -20.08 -4.07 8.66
CA LEU A 151 -20.86 -2.87 8.96
C LEU A 151 -20.64 -1.75 7.91
N TYR A 152 -19.59 -1.86 7.08
CA TYR A 152 -19.30 -0.95 5.99
C TYR A 152 -19.57 -1.65 4.65
N SER A 153 -19.98 -0.88 3.64
CA SER A 153 -19.98 -1.36 2.25
C SER A 153 -18.57 -1.83 1.88
N PRO A 154 -18.41 -2.94 1.13
CA PRO A 154 -17.10 -3.39 0.69
C PRO A 154 -16.39 -2.27 -0.08
N PRO A 155 -15.07 -2.12 0.08
CA PRO A 155 -14.33 -1.12 -0.68
C PRO A 155 -14.56 -1.37 -2.17
N GLY A 156 -14.95 -0.32 -2.90
CA GLY A 156 -15.09 -0.38 -4.34
C GLY A 156 -13.75 -0.69 -5.03
N PRO A 157 -13.76 -1.00 -6.34
CA PRO A 157 -12.54 -1.18 -7.11
C PRO A 157 -11.61 0.01 -6.89
N SER A 158 -10.32 -0.26 -6.69
CA SER A 158 -9.34 0.80 -6.43
C SER A 158 -9.27 1.76 -7.62
N THR A 159 -8.86 3.01 -7.42
CA THR A 159 -8.64 3.95 -8.54
C THR A 159 -7.65 3.40 -9.57
N ALA A 160 -6.64 2.66 -9.12
CA ALA A 160 -5.72 1.94 -10.00
C ALA A 160 -6.42 0.81 -10.80
N GLU A 161 -7.37 0.09 -10.20
CA GLU A 161 -8.14 -0.94 -10.89
C GLU A 161 -9.12 -0.32 -11.91
N LEU A 162 -9.81 0.76 -11.54
CA LEU A 162 -10.63 1.54 -12.48
C LEU A 162 -9.80 2.06 -13.65
N ASN A 163 -8.64 2.68 -13.39
CA ASN A 163 -7.72 3.16 -14.43
C ASN A 163 -7.08 2.02 -15.25
N SER A 164 -7.04 0.79 -14.73
CA SER A 164 -6.55 -0.39 -15.47
C SER A 164 -7.56 -0.97 -16.44
N ARG A 165 -8.84 -0.59 -16.32
CA ARG A 165 -9.91 -0.99 -17.23
C ARG A 165 -10.04 0.10 -18.30
N LEU A 166 -9.61 -0.23 -19.51
CA LEU A 166 -9.81 0.64 -20.67
C LEU A 166 -11.24 0.45 -21.17
N ASP A 167 -12.11 1.41 -20.92
CA ASP A 167 -13.49 1.41 -21.44
C ASP A 167 -13.44 1.79 -22.93
N GLY A 168 -13.28 0.76 -23.77
CA GLY A 168 -13.24 0.86 -25.23
C GLY A 168 -14.31 -0.02 -25.91
N THR A 169 -15.49 -0.15 -25.31
CA THR A 169 -16.54 -1.10 -25.72
C THR A 169 -17.01 -0.95 -27.17
N ASP A 170 -16.92 0.26 -27.70
CA ASP A 170 -17.46 0.63 -29.01
C ASP A 170 -16.35 0.66 -30.10
N LEU A 171 -15.11 0.35 -29.72
CA LEU A 171 -13.95 0.29 -30.60
C LEU A 171 -13.48 -1.16 -30.85
N PRO A 172 -12.91 -1.46 -32.03
CA PRO A 172 -12.19 -2.71 -32.24
C PRO A 172 -11.03 -2.84 -31.24
N GLN A 173 -10.90 -4.02 -30.60
CA GLN A 173 -9.86 -4.26 -29.60
C GLN A 173 -8.44 -4.01 -30.13
N ASP A 174 -8.20 -4.34 -31.40
CA ASP A 174 -6.91 -4.11 -32.08
C ASP A 174 -6.56 -2.60 -32.18
N LEU A 175 -7.56 -1.73 -32.34
CA LEU A 175 -7.37 -0.28 -32.37
C LEU A 175 -7.08 0.27 -30.96
N VAL A 176 -7.79 -0.22 -29.94
CA VAL A 176 -7.52 0.14 -28.53
C VAL A 176 -6.12 -0.31 -28.11
N GLN A 177 -5.70 -1.52 -28.49
CA GLN A 177 -4.35 -2.01 -28.24
C GLN A 177 -3.30 -1.17 -28.98
N GLY A 178 -3.49 -0.89 -30.28
CA GLY A 178 -2.57 -0.06 -31.04
C GLY A 178 -2.41 1.35 -30.48
N LEU A 179 -3.50 1.96 -30.02
CA LEU A 179 -3.50 3.26 -29.34
C LEU A 179 -2.75 3.20 -28.00
N ALA A 180 -2.95 2.15 -27.20
CA ALA A 180 -2.24 1.94 -25.95
C ALA A 180 -0.73 1.71 -26.17
N GLU A 181 -0.34 0.95 -27.20
CA GLU A 181 1.07 0.76 -27.59
C GLU A 181 1.72 2.06 -28.05
N TRP A 182 1.03 2.89 -28.83
CA TRP A 182 1.48 4.23 -29.22
C TRP A 182 1.63 5.13 -27.99
N PHE A 183 0.61 5.21 -27.13
CA PHE A 183 0.60 6.07 -25.96
C PHE A 183 1.77 5.77 -25.03
N VAL A 184 2.00 4.50 -24.70
CA VAL A 184 3.14 4.07 -23.87
C VAL A 184 4.48 4.35 -24.56
N ALA A 185 4.56 4.28 -25.89
CA ALA A 185 5.79 4.60 -26.61
C ALA A 185 6.14 6.10 -26.53
N ILE A 186 5.15 7.00 -26.56
CA ILE A 186 5.36 8.45 -26.40
C ILE A 186 5.62 8.81 -24.92
N ASP A 187 4.85 8.26 -23.98
CA ASP A 187 5.00 8.47 -22.53
C ASP A 187 6.41 8.10 -22.01
N LEU A 188 7.08 7.13 -22.65
CA LEU A 188 8.46 6.74 -22.35
C LEU A 188 9.53 7.61 -23.02
N GLN A 189 9.18 8.39 -24.04
CA GLN A 189 10.09 9.30 -24.75
C GLN A 189 10.08 10.70 -24.13
N GLU A 190 8.91 11.17 -23.70
CA GLU A 190 8.68 12.52 -23.22
C GLU A 190 8.76 12.60 -21.68
N PRO A 191 9.56 13.50 -21.08
CA PRO A 191 9.63 13.63 -19.62
C PRO A 191 8.36 14.19 -18.98
N GLY A 192 7.42 14.72 -19.79
CA GLY A 192 6.10 15.19 -19.37
C GLY A 192 4.97 14.17 -19.57
N GLY A 193 5.26 12.99 -20.14
CA GLY A 193 4.24 12.09 -20.66
C GLY A 193 3.52 12.65 -21.89
N VAL A 194 2.47 11.96 -22.36
CA VAL A 194 1.71 12.36 -23.56
C VAL A 194 0.91 13.64 -23.30
N SER A 195 1.10 14.69 -24.10
CA SER A 195 0.33 15.93 -24.03
C SER A 195 -1.01 15.83 -24.79
N ARG A 196 -1.93 16.77 -24.51
CA ARG A 196 -3.18 16.87 -25.27
C ARG A 196 -2.95 17.29 -26.73
N ASP A 197 -1.86 18.02 -27.03
CA ASP A 197 -1.51 18.42 -28.39
C ASP A 197 -1.08 17.20 -29.22
N ASP A 198 -0.23 16.30 -28.69
CA ASP A 198 0.20 15.07 -29.38
C ASP A 198 -0.99 14.15 -29.75
N VAL A 199 -1.98 14.09 -28.85
CA VAL A 199 -3.23 13.36 -29.09
C VAL A 199 -4.04 14.02 -30.21
N LEU A 200 -4.15 15.34 -30.23
CA LEU A 200 -4.88 16.08 -31.27
C LEU A 200 -4.16 16.00 -32.62
N GLU A 201 -2.83 16.08 -32.65
CA GLU A 201 -2.01 15.87 -33.86
C GLU A 201 -2.24 14.46 -34.42
N LEU A 202 -2.22 13.42 -33.58
CA LEU A 202 -2.53 12.05 -34.00
C LEU A 202 -3.97 11.93 -34.56
N MET A 203 -4.95 12.60 -33.97
CA MET A 203 -6.31 12.63 -34.53
C MET A 203 -6.37 13.35 -35.87
N GLY A 204 -5.59 14.43 -36.03
CA GLY A 204 -5.35 15.12 -37.30
C GLY A 204 -4.72 14.22 -38.36
N GLU A 205 -3.70 13.43 -38.00
CA GLU A 205 -3.11 12.42 -38.89
C GLU A 205 -4.16 11.40 -39.35
N PHE A 206 -5.10 11.03 -38.49
CA PHE A 206 -6.21 10.14 -38.84
C PHE A 206 -7.29 10.79 -39.71
N GLY A 207 -7.34 12.12 -39.76
CA GLY A 207 -8.25 12.91 -40.60
C GLY A 207 -9.43 13.53 -39.85
N PHE A 208 -9.44 13.46 -38.52
CA PHE A 208 -10.41 14.18 -37.68
C PHE A 208 -9.98 15.64 -37.51
N GLY A 209 -10.94 16.56 -37.48
CA GLY A 209 -10.65 17.98 -37.34
C GLY A 209 -10.57 18.41 -35.87
N GLU A 210 -9.58 19.25 -35.52
CA GLU A 210 -9.58 19.94 -34.20
C GLU A 210 -10.85 20.78 -34.00
N GLU A 211 -11.49 21.25 -35.08
CA GLU A 211 -12.74 22.00 -35.00
C GLU A 211 -13.94 21.18 -34.52
N GLU A 212 -13.83 19.85 -34.48
CA GLU A 212 -14.91 18.98 -34.07
C GLU A 212 -15.24 19.10 -32.58
N LYS A 213 -16.53 18.94 -32.25
CA LYS A 213 -16.99 19.06 -30.88
C LYS A 213 -16.26 18.12 -29.90
N PRO A 214 -16.02 16.82 -30.18
CA PRO A 214 -15.26 15.95 -29.28
C PRO A 214 -13.83 16.42 -29.04
N ALA A 215 -13.12 16.88 -30.08
CA ALA A 215 -11.76 17.40 -29.97
C ALA A 215 -11.69 18.66 -29.10
N LYS A 216 -12.63 19.60 -29.31
CA LYS A 216 -12.81 20.77 -28.45
C LYS A 216 -13.14 20.39 -27.00
N ASP A 217 -14.13 19.52 -26.79
CA ASP A 217 -14.55 19.08 -25.46
C ASP A 217 -13.39 18.36 -24.71
N PHE A 218 -12.55 17.59 -25.41
CA PHE A 218 -11.32 16.99 -24.87
C PHE A 218 -10.28 18.04 -24.47
N LEU A 219 -10.03 19.03 -25.33
CA LEU A 219 -9.11 20.14 -25.03
C LEU A 219 -9.61 20.98 -23.84
N PHE A 220 -10.92 21.22 -23.74
CA PHE A 220 -11.53 21.95 -22.62
C PHE A 220 -11.50 21.21 -21.28
N ARG A 221 -11.31 19.88 -21.25
CA ARG A 221 -11.07 19.11 -20.01
C ARG A 221 -9.68 19.35 -19.42
N GLY A 222 -8.72 19.85 -20.21
CA GLY A 222 -7.36 20.13 -19.75
C GLY A 222 -7.26 21.28 -18.74
N GLU A 223 -6.33 21.16 -17.79
CA GLU A 223 -6.11 22.19 -16.77
C GLU A 223 -5.53 23.47 -17.36
N GLY A 224 -6.16 24.61 -17.09
CA GLY A 224 -5.67 25.92 -17.51
C GLY A 224 -6.78 26.90 -17.87
N GLN A 225 -6.43 28.17 -17.97
CA GLN A 225 -7.32 29.23 -18.46
C GLN A 225 -7.09 29.56 -19.95
N ILE A 226 -5.84 29.43 -20.42
CA ILE A 226 -5.41 29.71 -21.79
C ILE A 226 -5.36 28.40 -22.57
N GLU A 227 -5.79 28.40 -23.84
CA GLU A 227 -5.81 27.21 -24.70
C GLU A 227 -4.44 26.56 -24.86
N GLU A 228 -3.40 27.35 -25.14
CA GLU A 228 -1.99 26.92 -25.24
C GLU A 228 -1.56 26.09 -24.01
N ARG A 229 -1.96 26.53 -22.81
CA ARG A 229 -1.65 25.81 -21.57
C ARG A 229 -2.41 24.48 -21.49
N ARG A 230 -3.64 24.41 -22.00
CA ARG A 230 -4.42 23.15 -22.05
C ARG A 230 -3.84 22.17 -23.05
N ARG A 231 -3.37 22.62 -24.21
CA ARG A 231 -2.65 21.78 -25.20
C ARG A 231 -1.43 21.09 -24.56
N LEU A 232 -0.65 21.85 -23.80
CA LEU A 232 0.52 21.36 -23.06
C LEU A 232 0.21 20.56 -21.78
N THR A 233 -1.06 20.31 -21.42
CA THR A 233 -1.36 19.44 -20.27
C THR A 233 -1.36 17.96 -20.66
N CYS A 234 -0.86 17.12 -19.75
CA CYS A 234 -0.85 15.66 -19.93
C CYS A 234 -2.26 15.12 -20.14
N ALA A 235 -2.43 14.24 -21.13
CA ALA A 235 -3.64 13.47 -21.38
C ALA A 235 -3.56 12.09 -20.68
N GLY A 236 -4.70 11.53 -20.27
CA GLY A 236 -4.76 10.13 -19.84
C GLY A 236 -5.03 9.19 -21.02
N LEU A 237 -4.50 7.97 -20.99
CA LEU A 237 -4.82 6.95 -22.01
C LEU A 237 -6.34 6.73 -22.12
N GLN A 238 -7.06 6.65 -21.00
CA GLN A 238 -8.52 6.53 -21.01
C GLN A 238 -9.23 7.75 -21.63
N GLU A 239 -8.71 8.97 -21.43
CA GLU A 239 -9.25 10.16 -22.10
C GLU A 239 -9.03 10.10 -23.61
N THR A 240 -7.86 9.59 -24.02
CA THR A 240 -7.49 9.41 -25.43
C THR A 240 -8.41 8.38 -26.11
N VAL A 241 -8.62 7.20 -25.48
CA VAL A 241 -9.59 6.19 -25.94
C VAL A 241 -11.00 6.78 -26.01
N THR A 242 -11.41 7.54 -25.00
CA THR A 242 -12.73 8.20 -24.98
C THR A 242 -12.89 9.20 -26.13
N LEU A 243 -11.86 10.00 -26.43
CA LEU A 243 -11.88 10.93 -27.56
C LEU A 243 -12.06 10.19 -28.90
N VAL A 244 -11.34 9.10 -29.15
CA VAL A 244 -11.51 8.32 -30.39
C VAL A 244 -12.93 7.76 -30.48
N THR A 245 -13.48 7.25 -29.38
CA THR A 245 -14.87 6.78 -29.30
C THR A 245 -15.86 7.90 -29.64
N ASP A 246 -15.72 9.06 -29.02
CA ASP A 246 -16.59 10.22 -29.26
C ASP A 246 -16.50 10.75 -30.70
N LEU A 247 -15.29 10.77 -31.30
CA LEU A 247 -15.06 11.16 -32.70
C LEU A 247 -15.71 10.17 -33.68
N VAL A 248 -15.50 8.87 -33.50
CA VAL A 248 -16.10 7.81 -34.31
C VAL A 248 -17.63 7.85 -34.21
N ALA A 249 -18.18 8.03 -33.01
CA ALA A 249 -19.61 8.18 -32.81
C ALA A 249 -20.18 9.49 -33.39
N ASN A 250 -19.37 10.55 -33.49
CA ASN A 250 -19.75 11.81 -34.13
C ASN A 250 -19.82 11.65 -35.66
N GLU A 251 -18.81 11.01 -36.28
CA GLU A 251 -18.81 10.70 -37.72
C GLU A 251 -19.99 9.82 -38.13
N ALA A 252 -20.29 8.76 -37.37
CA ALA A 252 -21.47 7.93 -37.61
C ALA A 252 -22.77 8.76 -37.66
N LYS A 253 -22.93 9.71 -36.74
CA LYS A 253 -24.09 10.62 -36.68
C LYS A 253 -24.12 11.64 -37.82
N LYS A 254 -22.97 12.07 -38.36
CA LYS A 254 -22.91 12.92 -39.57
C LYS A 254 -23.43 12.16 -40.78
N ILE A 255 -22.91 10.94 -41.00
CA ILE A 255 -23.30 10.04 -42.10
C ILE A 255 -24.80 9.68 -42.03
N GLU A 256 -25.35 9.48 -40.84
CA GLU A 256 -26.80 9.23 -40.67
C GLU A 256 -27.66 10.44 -41.02
N LYS A 257 -27.21 11.67 -40.72
CA LYS A 257 -27.92 12.90 -41.11
C LYS A 257 -27.91 13.10 -42.63
N GLU A 258 -26.75 12.97 -43.24
CA GLU A 258 -26.55 13.11 -44.70
C GLU A 258 -27.43 12.12 -45.50
N LYS A 259 -27.70 10.92 -44.96
CA LYS A 259 -28.61 9.94 -45.57
C LYS A 259 -30.10 10.25 -45.39
N ASN A 260 -30.46 11.05 -44.38
CA ASN A 260 -31.85 11.40 -44.06
C ASN A 260 -32.28 12.75 -44.67
N GLU A 261 -31.32 13.63 -44.99
CA GLU A 261 -31.60 14.80 -45.82
C GLU A 261 -31.85 14.34 -47.27
N VAL A 262 -33.10 14.48 -47.71
CA VAL A 262 -33.49 14.18 -49.10
C VAL A 262 -32.72 15.14 -50.01
N PRO A 263 -31.94 14.65 -50.99
CA PRO A 263 -31.18 15.52 -51.89
C PRO A 263 -32.12 16.48 -52.62
N ASP A 264 -31.88 17.78 -52.46
CA ASP A 264 -32.63 18.82 -53.15
C ASP A 264 -32.33 18.69 -54.66
N PRO A 265 -33.31 18.38 -55.53
CA PRO A 265 -33.05 17.83 -56.86
C PRO A 265 -32.35 18.79 -57.83
N ASP A 266 -32.28 20.08 -57.49
CA ASP A 266 -31.76 21.15 -58.34
C ASP A 266 -30.26 21.43 -58.13
N PHE A 267 -29.58 20.81 -57.16
CA PHE A 267 -28.14 20.99 -56.91
C PHE A 267 -27.34 19.67 -56.95
N PRO A 268 -26.64 19.35 -58.07
CA PRO A 268 -25.72 18.22 -58.11
C PRO A 268 -24.46 18.53 -57.29
N GLU A 269 -24.37 17.98 -56.09
CA GLU A 269 -23.18 18.12 -55.25
C GLU A 269 -21.92 17.54 -55.92
N PRO A 270 -20.74 18.19 -55.75
CA PRO A 270 -19.48 17.63 -56.21
C PRO A 270 -19.14 16.36 -55.40
N PRO A 271 -18.54 15.32 -56.03
CA PRO A 271 -18.32 14.03 -55.38
C PRO A 271 -17.27 14.14 -54.26
N ARG A 272 -17.75 14.32 -53.01
CA ARG A 272 -16.90 14.24 -51.82
C ARG A 272 -16.42 12.80 -51.66
N LYS A 273 -15.09 12.61 -51.59
CA LYS A 273 -14.45 11.31 -51.34
C LYS A 273 -14.49 10.96 -49.84
N ILE A 274 -15.69 10.86 -49.29
CA ILE A 274 -15.89 10.36 -47.93
C ILE A 274 -15.65 8.83 -47.95
N PRO A 275 -14.81 8.26 -47.07
CA PRO A 275 -14.65 6.81 -46.94
C PRO A 275 -16.02 6.20 -46.60
N LYS A 276 -16.47 5.22 -47.37
CA LYS A 276 -17.90 4.90 -47.46
C LYS A 276 -18.42 4.03 -46.31
N SER A 277 -17.53 3.57 -45.42
CA SER A 277 -17.92 2.74 -44.30
C SER A 277 -16.92 2.79 -43.13
N MET A 278 -17.44 2.63 -41.92
CA MET A 278 -16.66 2.49 -40.67
C MET A 278 -15.52 1.46 -40.77
N PRO A 279 -15.72 0.24 -41.33
CA PRO A 279 -14.64 -0.72 -41.54
C PRO A 279 -13.51 -0.20 -42.46
N GLU A 280 -13.84 0.56 -43.50
CA GLU A 280 -12.85 1.17 -44.40
C GLU A 280 -12.00 2.21 -43.64
N MET A 281 -12.65 3.01 -42.78
CA MET A 281 -11.95 3.95 -41.89
C MET A 281 -11.04 3.21 -40.89
N VAL A 282 -11.53 2.15 -40.22
CA VAL A 282 -10.74 1.31 -39.30
C VAL A 282 -9.53 0.67 -40.00
N THR A 283 -9.68 0.16 -41.22
CA THR A 283 -8.54 -0.40 -41.98
C THR A 283 -7.51 0.67 -42.39
N VAL A 284 -7.93 1.90 -42.65
CA VAL A 284 -7.01 3.04 -42.87
C VAL A 284 -6.31 3.46 -41.57
N LEU A 285 -7.03 3.50 -40.43
CA LEU A 285 -6.46 3.73 -39.10
C LEU A 285 -5.40 2.68 -38.77
N GLU A 286 -5.73 1.39 -38.89
CA GLU A 286 -4.80 0.28 -38.71
C GLU A 286 -3.59 0.38 -39.64
N ALA A 287 -3.78 0.71 -40.92
CA ALA A 287 -2.68 0.82 -41.88
C ALA A 287 -1.73 1.99 -41.54
N LYS A 288 -2.28 3.12 -41.09
CA LYS A 288 -1.48 4.26 -40.59
C LYS A 288 -0.76 3.91 -39.30
N LEU A 289 -1.45 3.35 -38.31
CA LEU A 289 -0.88 2.99 -37.00
C LEU A 289 0.18 1.88 -37.13
N LYS A 290 -0.03 0.90 -38.00
CA LYS A 290 1.00 -0.08 -38.39
C LYS A 290 2.20 0.62 -39.06
N ARG A 291 1.99 1.61 -39.93
CA ARG A 291 3.06 2.35 -40.60
C ARG A 291 3.86 3.27 -39.67
N THR A 292 3.22 4.00 -38.75
CA THR A 292 3.90 4.84 -37.75
C THR A 292 4.65 3.98 -36.74
N SER A 293 4.05 2.87 -36.26
CA SER A 293 4.74 1.91 -35.40
C SER A 293 5.97 1.28 -36.08
N PHE A 294 5.93 1.06 -37.40
CA PHE A 294 7.07 0.56 -38.19
C PHE A 294 8.13 1.62 -38.48
N SER A 295 7.87 2.90 -38.20
CA SER A 295 8.82 4.00 -38.39
C SER A 295 9.79 4.20 -37.23
N MET A 296 9.57 3.57 -36.07
CA MET A 296 10.66 3.40 -35.09
C MET A 296 11.69 2.44 -35.68
N ASN A 297 12.95 2.89 -35.80
CA ASN A 297 13.99 2.12 -36.45
C ASN A 297 14.08 0.70 -35.87
N SER A 298 14.15 -0.30 -36.75
CA SER A 298 14.31 -1.73 -36.38
C SER A 298 15.48 -1.96 -35.39
N THR A 299 16.51 -1.12 -35.44
CA THR A 299 17.64 -1.10 -34.50
C THR A 299 17.27 -0.60 -33.10
N GLU A 300 16.46 0.44 -32.98
CA GLU A 300 16.00 1.00 -31.69
C GLU A 300 14.99 0.06 -31.02
N ARG A 301 14.02 -0.47 -31.77
CA ARG A 301 13.12 -1.52 -31.27
C ARG A 301 13.89 -2.74 -30.76
N ARG A 302 14.94 -3.18 -31.48
CA ARG A 302 15.82 -4.25 -30.99
C ARG A 302 16.55 -3.86 -29.70
N ALA A 303 17.11 -2.65 -29.62
CA ALA A 303 17.81 -2.18 -28.41
C ALA A 303 16.87 -2.13 -27.19
N GLN A 304 15.64 -1.64 -27.37
CA GLN A 304 14.61 -1.56 -26.32
C GLN A 304 14.12 -2.96 -25.90
N ILE A 305 14.01 -3.91 -26.84
CA ILE A 305 13.75 -5.33 -26.55
C ILE A 305 14.91 -5.94 -25.73
N TYR A 306 16.17 -5.68 -26.07
CA TYR A 306 17.30 -6.19 -25.28
C TYR A 306 17.34 -5.59 -23.86
N LEU A 307 17.14 -4.28 -23.71
CA LEU A 307 17.06 -3.60 -22.41
C LEU A 307 15.92 -4.14 -21.53
N SER A 308 14.72 -4.33 -22.10
CA SER A 308 13.60 -4.92 -21.38
C SER A 308 13.83 -6.40 -21.02
N MET A 309 14.46 -7.19 -21.90
CA MET A 309 14.85 -8.57 -21.57
C MET A 309 15.90 -8.65 -20.46
N GLU A 310 16.91 -7.77 -20.44
CA GLU A 310 17.87 -7.71 -19.33
C GLU A 310 17.22 -7.29 -18.01
N TYR A 311 16.30 -6.31 -18.06
CA TYR A 311 15.53 -5.89 -16.88
C TYR A 311 14.66 -7.04 -16.34
N ILE A 312 13.91 -7.73 -17.21
CA ILE A 312 13.10 -8.91 -16.84
C ILE A 312 14.00 -10.02 -16.26
N ALA A 313 15.15 -10.30 -16.87
CA ALA A 313 16.11 -11.29 -16.37
C ALA A 313 16.79 -10.89 -15.05
N SER A 314 16.84 -9.59 -14.73
CA SER A 314 17.29 -9.07 -13.44
C SER A 314 16.19 -9.26 -12.37
N CYS A 315 14.95 -8.87 -12.68
CA CYS A 315 13.78 -9.08 -11.82
C CYS A 315 13.55 -10.57 -11.50
N LEU A 316 13.68 -11.45 -12.49
CA LEU A 316 13.56 -12.90 -12.30
C LEU A 316 14.67 -13.49 -11.41
N ARG A 317 15.90 -12.96 -11.47
CA ARG A 317 16.96 -13.35 -10.54
C ARG A 317 16.65 -12.91 -9.11
N ALA A 318 16.22 -11.66 -8.93
CA ALA A 318 15.84 -11.14 -7.62
C ALA A 318 14.66 -11.93 -6.99
N THR A 319 13.64 -12.30 -7.76
CA THR A 319 12.53 -13.11 -7.23
C THR A 319 12.94 -14.54 -6.91
N LEU A 320 13.84 -15.16 -7.68
CA LEU A 320 14.41 -16.48 -7.37
C LEU A 320 15.28 -16.45 -6.10
N GLU A 321 16.08 -15.40 -5.87
CA GLU A 321 16.84 -15.23 -4.62
C GLU A 321 15.92 -15.08 -3.41
N VAL A 322 14.85 -14.29 -3.52
CA VAL A 322 13.83 -14.14 -2.46
C VAL A 322 13.11 -15.47 -2.19
N ALA A 323 12.74 -16.23 -3.23
CA ALA A 323 12.15 -17.56 -3.07
C ALA A 323 13.12 -18.55 -2.39
N GLY A 324 14.42 -18.47 -2.72
CA GLY A 324 15.48 -19.22 -2.04
C GLY A 324 15.61 -18.86 -0.56
N ALA A 325 15.53 -17.58 -0.21
CA ALA A 325 15.53 -17.11 1.18
C ALA A 325 14.29 -17.61 1.95
N ILE A 326 13.09 -17.53 1.36
CA ILE A 326 11.83 -17.99 1.96
C ILE A 326 11.86 -19.51 2.20
N THR A 327 12.31 -20.31 1.23
CA THR A 327 12.39 -21.77 1.39
C THR A 327 13.41 -22.20 2.44
N ASN A 328 14.54 -21.49 2.57
CA ASN A 328 15.49 -21.73 3.65
C ASN A 328 14.92 -21.33 5.03
N LEU A 329 14.22 -20.19 5.14
CA LEU A 329 13.54 -19.79 6.37
C LEU A 329 12.47 -20.81 6.78
N HIS A 330 11.70 -21.34 5.82
CA HIS A 330 10.70 -22.37 6.06
C HIS A 330 11.31 -23.68 6.58
N ARG A 331 12.42 -24.14 5.99
CA ARG A 331 13.17 -25.31 6.52
C ARG A 331 13.66 -25.06 7.95
N GLN A 332 14.15 -23.86 8.25
CA GLN A 332 14.64 -23.52 9.58
C GLN A 332 13.52 -23.51 10.62
N LEU A 333 12.33 -22.97 10.28
CA LEU A 333 11.14 -23.03 11.14
C LEU A 333 10.64 -24.47 11.38
N LEU A 334 10.74 -25.36 10.38
CA LEU A 334 10.42 -26.78 10.55
C LEU A 334 11.42 -27.48 11.49
N ALA A 335 12.71 -27.16 11.40
CA ALA A 335 13.74 -27.70 12.30
C ALA A 335 13.55 -27.20 13.75
N ASP A 336 13.37 -25.90 13.96
CA ASP A 336 13.09 -25.31 15.29
C ASP A 336 11.79 -25.91 15.88
N ARG A 337 10.77 -26.23 15.06
CA ARG A 337 9.55 -26.92 15.51
C ARG A 337 9.81 -28.37 15.94
N GLN A 338 10.59 -29.13 15.18
CA GLN A 338 10.95 -30.51 15.54
C GLN A 338 11.77 -30.56 16.84
N GLU A 339 12.65 -29.58 17.08
CA GLU A 339 13.37 -29.45 18.36
C GLU A 339 12.39 -29.17 19.51
N ALA A 340 11.42 -28.27 19.31
CA ALA A 340 10.39 -27.98 20.32
C ALA A 340 9.52 -29.21 20.64
N ASP A 341 9.05 -29.94 19.62
CA ASP A 341 8.25 -31.16 19.81
C ASP A 341 9.05 -32.26 20.55
N MET A 342 10.35 -32.40 20.27
CA MET A 342 11.25 -33.31 20.99
C MET A 342 11.39 -32.92 22.48
N LEU A 343 11.54 -31.62 22.79
CA LEU A 343 11.62 -31.12 24.17
C LEU A 343 10.31 -31.32 24.93
N VAL A 344 9.16 -31.13 24.27
CA VAL A 344 7.84 -31.44 24.84
C VAL A 344 7.74 -32.93 25.15
N GLN A 345 8.08 -33.82 24.22
CA GLN A 345 8.05 -35.27 24.45
C GLN A 345 9.00 -35.69 25.59
N GLN A 346 10.22 -35.12 25.66
CA GLN A 346 11.13 -35.39 26.77
C GLN A 346 10.56 -34.91 28.11
N SER A 347 9.80 -33.82 28.13
CA SER A 347 9.13 -33.32 29.34
C SER A 347 7.97 -34.23 29.78
N LEU A 348 7.19 -34.76 28.83
CA LEU A 348 6.10 -35.72 29.09
C LEU A 348 6.66 -37.03 29.67
N ASN A 349 7.66 -37.64 29.03
CA ASN A 349 8.30 -38.86 29.53
C ASN A 349 8.87 -38.68 30.95
N ARG A 350 9.36 -37.47 31.30
CA ARG A 350 9.80 -37.15 32.67
C ARG A 350 8.64 -37.00 33.66
N LEU A 351 7.48 -36.51 33.22
CA LEU A 351 6.29 -36.43 34.06
C LEU A 351 5.69 -37.82 34.30
N GLU A 352 5.58 -38.66 33.28
CA GLU A 352 5.14 -40.06 33.38
C GLU A 352 6.01 -40.86 34.35
N ALA A 353 7.34 -40.76 34.21
CA ALA A 353 8.28 -41.42 35.13
C ALA A 353 8.09 -40.98 36.59
N ARG A 354 7.77 -39.69 36.84
CA ARG A 354 7.47 -39.19 38.19
C ARG A 354 6.10 -39.68 38.68
N LEU A 355 5.10 -39.73 37.81
CA LEU A 355 3.76 -40.22 38.14
C LEU A 355 3.80 -41.70 38.57
N GLY A 356 4.53 -42.54 37.83
CA GLY A 356 4.76 -43.93 38.22
C GLY A 356 5.49 -44.08 39.58
N THR A 357 6.44 -43.19 39.91
CA THR A 357 7.04 -43.20 41.27
C THR A 357 6.07 -42.76 42.36
N CYS A 358 5.10 -41.89 42.06
CA CYS A 358 4.04 -41.51 42.99
C CYS A 358 3.05 -42.65 43.21
N GLU A 359 2.61 -43.35 42.17
CA GLU A 359 1.75 -44.54 42.29
C GLU A 359 2.43 -45.64 43.11
N GLN A 360 3.72 -45.89 42.88
CA GLN A 360 4.50 -46.85 43.67
C GLN A 360 4.73 -46.38 45.13
N ALA A 361 4.69 -45.08 45.41
CA ALA A 361 4.69 -44.55 46.77
C ALA A 361 3.31 -44.73 47.43
N GLN A 362 2.22 -44.42 46.73
CA GLN A 362 0.85 -44.61 47.19
C GLN A 362 0.57 -46.08 47.55
N GLY A 363 0.88 -47.03 46.65
CA GLY A 363 0.71 -48.47 46.90
C GLY A 363 1.62 -49.05 47.99
N ARG A 364 2.64 -48.29 48.46
CA ARG A 364 3.40 -48.61 49.69
C ARG A 364 2.75 -48.02 50.94
N CYS A 365 2.18 -46.82 50.86
CA CYS A 365 1.40 -46.22 51.94
C CYS A 365 0.12 -47.04 52.22
N GLU A 366 -0.60 -47.47 51.20
CA GLU A 366 -1.80 -48.32 51.33
C GLU A 366 -1.49 -49.67 51.99
N ARG A 367 -0.37 -50.32 51.61
CA ARG A 367 0.10 -51.54 52.28
C ARG A 367 0.42 -51.32 53.76
N ARG A 368 1.14 -50.24 54.09
CA ARG A 368 1.43 -49.88 55.50
C ARG A 368 0.18 -49.54 56.30
N LEU A 369 -0.82 -48.91 55.68
CA LEU A 369 -2.11 -48.66 56.32
C LEU A 369 -2.87 -49.98 56.58
N ALA A 370 -2.82 -50.94 55.66
CA ALA A 370 -3.40 -52.27 55.86
C ALA A 370 -2.68 -53.07 56.97
N GLU A 371 -1.34 -53.02 57.02
CA GLU A 371 -0.53 -53.61 58.11
C GLU A 371 -0.89 -53.00 59.47
N LEU A 372 -0.95 -51.67 59.57
CA LEU A 372 -1.35 -50.96 60.80
C LEU A 372 -2.79 -51.28 61.22
N ALA A 373 -3.72 -51.34 60.26
CA ALA A 373 -5.12 -51.71 60.54
C ALA A 373 -5.26 -53.15 61.06
N GLY A 374 -4.38 -54.07 60.63
CA GLY A 374 -4.25 -55.40 61.20
C GLY A 374 -3.79 -55.35 62.66
N VAL A 375 -2.66 -54.69 62.93
CA VAL A 375 -2.09 -54.55 64.29
C VAL A 375 -3.07 -53.89 65.27
N THR A 376 -3.86 -52.90 64.85
CA THR A 376 -4.90 -52.30 65.71
C THR A 376 -6.06 -53.23 66.04
N ARG A 377 -6.23 -54.33 65.28
CA ARG A 377 -7.26 -55.35 65.53
C ARG A 377 -6.80 -56.30 66.62
N ASP A 378 -5.52 -56.71 66.59
CA ASP A 378 -4.91 -57.61 67.57
C ASP A 378 -4.63 -56.94 68.94
N LEU A 379 -4.74 -55.61 69.01
CA LEU A 379 -4.66 -54.80 70.25
C LEU A 379 -6.04 -54.40 70.81
N GLY A 380 -7.13 -54.90 70.19
CA GLY A 380 -8.52 -54.60 70.56
C GLY A 380 -9.21 -55.66 71.43
N ASP A 381 -8.54 -56.81 71.64
CA ASP A 381 -8.90 -57.88 72.58
C ASP A 381 -7.98 -57.82 73.83
#